data_AF-A0A3S0KP57-F1
#
_entry.id   AF-A0A3S0KP57-F1
#
_cell.length_a   1.000
_cell.length_b   1.000
_cell.length_c   1.000
_cell.angle_alpha   90.00
_cell.angle_beta   90.00
_cell.angle_gamma   90.00
#
_symmetry.space_group_name_H-M   'P 1'
#
loop_
_entity.id
_entity.type
_entity.pdbx_description
1 polymer ?
#
loop_
_entity_poly.entity_id
_entity_poly.type
_entity_poly.pdbx_seq_one_letter_code
_entity_poly.pdbx_strand_id
1 'polypeptide(L)' 'MAWRETFDAHWHEIANRDNERTRRMFRYYRSVCAGALRARNLQLWQVVYSLGRPGRYDAPR' A
#
# COMPACT_ATOMS: atom_id res chain seq x y z
N MET A 1 7.08 3.67 -3.57
CA MET A 1 6.50 4.78 -4.37
C MET A 1 5.75 4.28 -5.59
N ALA A 2 6.13 3.11 -6.13
CA ALA A 2 5.48 2.36 -7.21
C ALA A 2 4.00 2.67 -7.43
N TRP A 3 3.13 2.43 -6.45
CA TRP A 3 1.70 2.68 -6.63
C TRP A 3 1.40 4.14 -7.01
N ARG A 4 1.96 5.13 -6.32
CA ARG A 4 1.74 6.56 -6.62
C ARG A 4 2.22 6.90 -8.04
N GLU A 5 3.37 6.39 -8.45
CA GLU A 5 3.94 6.58 -9.78
C GLU A 5 3.05 5.96 -10.87
N THR A 6 2.61 4.72 -10.67
CA THR A 6 1.66 4.05 -11.58
C THR A 6 0.35 4.82 -11.69
N PHE A 7 -0.20 5.31 -10.57
CA PHE A 7 -1.44 6.11 -10.59
C PHE A 7 -1.26 7.42 -11.36
N ASP A 8 -0.12 8.08 -11.19
CA ASP A 8 0.16 9.32 -11.91
C ASP A 8 0.34 9.09 -13.41
N ALA A 9 0.97 7.98 -13.81
CA ALA A 9 1.14 7.58 -15.20
C ALA A 9 -0.20 7.24 -15.88
N HIS A 10 -1.07 6.51 -15.20
CA HIS A 10 -2.35 6.04 -15.75
C HIS A 10 -3.55 6.96 -15.45
N TRP A 11 -3.34 8.11 -14.81
CA TRP A 11 -4.44 9.03 -14.47
C TRP A 11 -5.27 9.44 -15.69
N HIS A 12 -4.61 9.62 -16.84
CA HIS A 12 -5.26 10.04 -18.09
C HIS A 12 -6.39 9.09 -18.54
N GLU A 13 -6.33 7.80 -18.17
CA GLU A 13 -7.34 6.79 -18.53
C GLU A 13 -8.64 6.93 -17.72
N ILE A 14 -8.55 7.47 -16.51
CA ILE A 14 -9.69 7.59 -15.57
C ILE A 14 -10.13 9.05 -15.35
N ALA A 15 -9.38 10.01 -15.86
CA ALA A 15 -9.64 11.44 -15.70
C ALA A 15 -10.99 11.92 -16.25
N ASN A 16 -11.64 11.16 -17.13
CA ASN A 16 -12.99 11.48 -17.62
C ASN A 16 -14.08 11.15 -16.59
N ARG A 17 -13.83 10.19 -15.69
CA ARG A 17 -14.82 9.71 -14.71
C ARG A 17 -14.71 10.42 -13.36
N ASP A 18 -13.55 11.03 -13.11
CA ASP A 18 -13.20 11.67 -11.85
C ASP A 18 -12.68 13.09 -12.08
N ASN A 19 -12.52 13.84 -10.98
CA ASN A 19 -12.02 15.21 -11.04
C ASN A 19 -10.64 15.36 -10.40
N GLU A 20 -10.02 16.52 -10.63
CA GLU A 20 -8.69 16.84 -10.11
C GLU A 20 -8.66 16.89 -8.56
N ARG A 21 -9.79 17.11 -7.89
CA ARG A 21 -9.87 17.01 -6.42
C ARG A 21 -9.65 15.56 -5.97
N THR A 22 -10.29 14.58 -6.63
CA THR A 22 -10.07 13.16 -6.36
C THR A 22 -8.60 12.78 -6.58
N ARG A 23 -7.99 13.25 -7.68
CA ARG A 23 -6.56 13.02 -7.96
C ARG A 23 -5.66 13.51 -6.83
N ARG A 24 -5.86 14.76 -6.38
CA ARG A 24 -5.09 15.36 -5.28
C ARG A 24 -5.28 14.60 -3.97
N MET A 25 -6.51 14.19 -3.68
CA MET A 25 -6.82 13.39 -2.48
C MET A 25 -6.07 12.04 -2.51
N PHE A 26 -6.09 11.33 -3.63
CA PHE A 26 -5.39 10.05 -3.78
C PHE A 26 -3.87 10.20 -3.67
N ARG A 27 -3.30 11.26 -4.28
CA ARG A 27 -1.88 11.59 -4.13
C ARG A 27 -1.49 11.84 -2.68
N TYR A 28 -2.30 12.63 -1.97
CA TYR A 28 -2.10 12.91 -0.55
C TYR A 28 -2.12 11.64 0.28
N TYR A 29 -3.20 10.85 0.17
CA TYR A 29 -3.39 9.60 0.89
C TYR A 29 -2.19 8.65 0.72
N ARG A 30 -1.77 8.39 -0.53
CA ARG A 30 -0.64 7.50 -0.82
C ARG A 30 0.69 8.02 -0.28
N SER A 31 0.89 9.34 -0.31
CA SER A 31 2.11 9.95 0.19
C SER A 31 2.19 9.88 1.72
N VAL A 32 1.07 10.13 2.41
CA VAL A 32 1.00 10.04 3.88
C VAL A 32 1.21 8.61 4.34
N CYS A 33 0.53 7.63 3.75
CA CYS A 33 0.72 6.22 4.11
C CYS A 33 2.17 5.76 3.88
N ALA A 34 2.78 6.13 2.75
CA ALA A 34 4.17 5.82 2.48
C ALA A 34 5.12 6.47 3.50
N GLY A 35 4.84 7.72 3.89
CA GLY A 35 5.59 8.44 4.93
C GLY A 35 5.46 7.77 6.30
N ALA A 36 4.24 7.40 6.70
CA ALA A 36 3.97 6.78 7.98
C ALA A 36 4.64 5.39 8.11
N LEU A 37 4.63 4.57 7.06
CA LEU A 37 5.39 3.32 7.01
C LEU A 37 6.90 3.56 7.04
N ARG A 38 7.40 4.55 6.28
CA ARG A 38 8.83 4.89 6.24
C ARG A 38 9.34 5.36 7.60
N ALA A 39 8.56 6.19 8.28
CA ALA A 39 8.86 6.71 9.61
C ALA A 39 8.59 5.72 10.75
N ARG A 40 8.17 4.48 10.44
CA ARG A 40 7.81 3.44 11.42
C ARG A 40 6.64 3.82 12.35
N ASN A 41 5.84 4.82 11.98
CA ASN A 41 4.61 5.17 12.68
C ASN A 41 3.49 4.14 12.41
N LEU A 42 3.55 3.45 11.27
CA LEU A 42 2.70 2.30 10.95
C LEU A 42 3.54 1.04 10.77
N GLN A 43 2.93 -0.11 11.05
CA GLN A 43 3.54 -1.44 10.97
C GLN A 43 2.74 -2.35 10.04
N LEU A 44 3.43 -3.27 9.38
CA LEU A 44 2.82 -4.35 8.60
C LEU A 44 3.28 -5.68 9.23
N TRP A 45 2.34 -6.45 9.76
CA TRP A 45 2.64 -7.70 10.45
C TRP A 45 2.14 -8.90 9.65
N GLN A 46 2.97 -9.94 9.60
CA GLN A 46 2.57 -11.27 9.17
C GLN A 46 2.67 -12.18 10.39
N VAL A 47 1.53 -12.64 10.89
CA VAL A 47 1.45 -13.47 12.09
C VAL A 47 0.80 -14.80 11.74
N VAL A 48 1.41 -15.90 12.16
CA VAL A 48 0.95 -17.26 11.86
C VAL A 48 0.77 -18.02 13.17
N TYR A 49 -0.41 -18.61 13.35
CA TYR A 49 -0.75 -19.42 14.52
C TYR A 49 -0.96 -20.88 14.11
N SER A 50 -0.67 -21.80 15.04
CA SER A 50 -1.01 -23.22 14.89
C SER A 50 -1.27 -23.84 16.25
N LEU A 51 -2.02 -24.95 16.27
CA LEU A 51 -2.29 -25.73 17.48
C LEU A 51 -1.42 -26.99 17.44
N GLY A 52 -0.24 -26.92 18.05
CA GLY A 52 0.65 -28.09 18.22
C GLY A 52 1.23 -28.64 16.91
N ARG A 53 1.48 -27.79 15.90
CA ARG A 53 2.04 -28.24 14.63
C ARG A 53 3.44 -28.86 14.83
N PRO A 54 3.68 -30.10 14.39
CA PRO A 54 5.02 -30.66 14.31
C PRO A 54 5.75 -30.10 13.09
N GLY A 55 7.04 -29.78 13.25
CA GLY A 55 7.90 -29.31 12.17
C GLY A 55 7.92 -27.79 11.98
N ARG A 56 8.81 -27.33 11.09
CA ARG A 56 9.09 -25.91 10.86
C ARG A 56 8.02 -25.26 9.97
N TYR A 57 7.70 -24.00 10.26
CA TYR A 57 7.00 -23.12 9.32
C TYR A 57 8.01 -22.45 8.39
N ASP A 58 7.92 -22.74 7.10
CA ASP A 58 8.69 -22.08 6.05
C ASP A 58 7.80 -21.01 5.38
N ALA A 59 8.12 -19.74 5.64
CA ALA A 59 7.44 -18.63 5.01
C ALA A 59 7.93 -18.44 3.56
N PRO A 60 7.03 -18.07 2.61
CA PRO A 60 7.47 -17.56 1.32
C PRO A 60 8.33 -16.31 1.54
N ARG A 61 9.44 -16.23 0.81
CA ARG A 61 10.38 -15.11 0.83
C ARG A 61 10.16 -14.22 -0.38
#